data_AF-A0A1Q7JMS2-F1
#
_entry.id   AF-A0A1Q7JMS2-F1
#
_cell.length_a   1.000
_cell.length_b   1.000
_cell.length_c   1.000
_cell.angle_alpha   90.00
_cell.angle_beta   90.00
_cell.angle_gamma   90.00
#
_symmetry.space_group_name_H-M   'P 1'
#
loop_
_entity.id
_entity.type
_entity.pdbx_description
1 polymer ?
#
loop_
_entity_poly.entity_id
_entity_poly.type
_entity_poly.pdbx_seq_one_letter_code
_entity_poly.pdbx_strand_id
1 'polypeptide(L)'
;MGVHLALNSEWKGYRWGPVLGKEAVPTLVDSVGYFTPSTEQFLARKYDLGEVERELSAQVERALKSGLKISYVDYHMGTAVATPQLPAVVERIAQKYGLGILRYFGEAYHTMFDTPTTGSLTPP
;
A
#
# COMPACT_ATOMS: atom_id res chain seq x y z
N MET A 1 -4.06 -15.44 4.32
CA MET A 1 -4.09 -14.55 3.16
C MET A 1 -4.22 -13.13 3.65
N GLY A 2 -3.53 -12.18 3.03
CA GLY A 2 -3.67 -10.75 3.31
C GLY A 2 -4.05 -9.96 2.06
N VAL A 3 -4.44 -8.70 2.24
CA VAL A 3 -4.58 -7.74 1.13
C VAL A 3 -3.37 -6.81 1.14
N HIS A 4 -2.68 -6.76 0.00
CA HIS A 4 -1.60 -5.81 -0.24
C HIS A 4 -2.15 -4.48 -0.72
N LEU A 5 -2.39 -3.58 0.22
CA LEU A 5 -2.97 -2.28 -0.03
C LEU A 5 -2.01 -1.41 -0.85
N ALA A 6 -2.51 -0.74 -1.89
CA ALA A 6 -1.67 0.07 -2.77
C ALA A 6 -2.22 1.49 -2.98
N LEU A 7 -1.32 2.47 -2.97
CA LEU A 7 -1.57 3.89 -3.31
C LEU A 7 -0.60 4.44 -4.36
N ASN A 8 0.31 3.61 -4.85
CA ASN A 8 1.31 3.92 -5.87
C ASN A 8 1.43 2.73 -6.85
N SER A 9 2.00 2.97 -8.04
CA SER A 9 2.24 1.97 -9.09
C SER A 9 3.48 2.30 -9.91
N GLU A 10 4.60 1.67 -9.55
CA GLU A 10 5.99 2.00 -9.91
C GLU A 10 6.41 1.63 -11.33
N TRP A 11 5.73 0.68 -11.95
CA TRP A 11 6.12 0.17 -13.27
C TRP A 11 5.74 1.13 -14.39
N LYS A 12 6.58 1.27 -15.41
CA LYS A 12 6.29 2.18 -16.54
C LYS A 12 5.21 1.66 -17.49
N GLY A 13 5.19 0.34 -17.75
CA GLY A 13 4.33 -0.28 -18.78
C GLY A 13 3.16 -1.12 -18.25
N TYR A 14 3.17 -1.46 -16.95
CA TYR A 14 2.16 -2.31 -16.32
C TYR A 14 1.63 -1.64 -15.05
N ARG A 15 0.95 -0.52 -15.25
CA ARG A 15 0.42 0.32 -14.16
C ARG A 15 -0.96 -0.14 -13.74
N TRP A 16 -1.26 0.01 -12.46
CA TRP A 16 -2.60 -0.18 -11.91
C TRP A 16 -3.18 1.13 -11.40
N GLY A 17 -4.51 1.17 -11.42
CA GLY A 17 -5.30 2.29 -10.92
C GLY A 17 -6.18 1.86 -9.75
N PRO A 18 -7.00 2.79 -9.25
CA PRO A 18 -7.88 2.56 -8.11
C PRO A 18 -8.98 1.54 -8.43
N VAL A 19 -9.35 0.75 -7.42
CA VAL A 19 -10.49 -0.15 -7.46
C VAL A 19 -11.80 0.59 -7.69
N LEU A 20 -11.92 1.81 -7.13
CA LEU A 20 -13.10 2.66 -7.29
C LEU A 20 -13.17 3.38 -8.64
N GLY A 21 -12.10 3.35 -9.42
CA GLY A 21 -11.98 4.12 -10.66
C GLY A 21 -11.64 5.60 -10.44
N LYS A 22 -11.06 6.23 -11.47
CA LYS A 22 -10.47 7.58 -11.40
C LYS A 22 -11.46 8.69 -11.01
N GLU A 23 -12.74 8.54 -11.32
CA GLU A 23 -13.76 9.57 -11.05
C GLU A 23 -14.17 9.62 -9.57
N ALA A 24 -14.08 8.50 -8.86
CA ALA A 24 -14.44 8.39 -7.45
C ALA A 24 -13.31 8.83 -6.51
N VAL A 25 -12.06 8.78 -6.99
CA VAL A 25 -10.84 9.14 -6.25
C VAL A 25 -9.86 9.95 -7.11
N PRO A 26 -10.28 11.11 -7.67
CA PRO A 26 -9.50 11.89 -8.61
C PRO A 26 -8.18 12.41 -8.04
N THR A 27 -8.04 12.57 -6.72
CA THR A 27 -6.81 13.06 -6.10
C THR A 27 -5.72 11.99 -6.00
N LEU A 28 -6.10 10.71 -6.10
CA LEU A 28 -5.18 9.57 -5.96
C LEU A 28 -4.53 9.13 -7.27
N VAL A 29 -4.98 9.68 -8.41
CA VAL A 29 -4.55 9.25 -9.74
C VAL A 29 -3.88 10.38 -10.51
N ASP A 30 -3.11 10.00 -11.53
CA ASP A 30 -2.59 10.91 -12.54
C ASP A 30 -3.63 11.26 -13.62
N SER A 31 -3.21 12.02 -14.64
CA SER A 31 -4.08 12.48 -15.72
C SER A 31 -4.69 11.37 -16.58
N VAL A 32 -4.11 10.17 -16.55
CA VAL A 32 -4.58 9.01 -17.32
C VAL A 32 -5.29 7.97 -16.45
N GLY A 33 -5.38 8.19 -15.14
CA GLY A 33 -6.18 7.39 -14.21
C GLY A 33 -5.42 6.30 -13.46
N TYR A 34 -4.08 6.32 -13.48
CA TYR A 34 -3.24 5.38 -12.74
C TYR A 34 -2.70 6.00 -11.46
N PHE A 35 -2.34 5.18 -10.47
CA PHE A 35 -1.62 5.66 -9.30
C PHE A 35 -0.24 6.22 -9.66
N THR A 36 0.27 7.15 -8.86
CA THR A 36 1.62 7.72 -9.06
C THR A 36 2.72 6.66 -8.88
N PRO A 37 3.88 6.80 -9.53
CA PRO A 37 4.90 5.77 -9.53
C PRO A 37 5.72 5.63 -8.25
N SER A 38 5.64 6.58 -7.30
CA SER A 38 6.38 6.48 -6.04
C SER A 38 5.63 7.13 -4.89
N THR A 39 6.08 6.80 -3.66
CA THR A 39 5.60 7.43 -2.43
C THR A 39 5.86 8.94 -2.46
N GLU A 40 7.03 9.39 -2.93
CA GLU A 40 7.38 10.81 -3.00
C GLU A 40 6.42 11.56 -3.94
N GLN A 41 6.10 10.98 -5.09
CA GLN A 41 5.16 11.59 -6.04
C GLN A 41 3.72 11.59 -5.52
N PHE A 42 3.32 10.56 -4.77
CA PHE A 42 2.04 10.54 -4.06
C PHE A 42 1.97 11.69 -3.04
N LEU A 43 3.00 11.86 -2.22
CA LEU A 43 3.06 12.87 -1.16
C LEU A 43 3.24 14.29 -1.67
N ALA A 44 3.89 14.48 -2.82
CA ALA A 44 4.02 15.79 -3.46
C ALA A 44 2.68 16.34 -3.99
N ARG A 45 1.67 15.47 -4.13
CA ARG A 45 0.33 15.84 -4.58
C ARG A 45 -0.56 16.15 -3.37
N LYS A 46 -1.53 17.02 -3.59
CA LYS A 46 -2.64 17.20 -2.64
C LYS A 46 -3.61 16.03 -2.80
N TYR A 47 -3.53 15.06 -1.89
CA TYR A 47 -4.47 13.94 -1.81
C TYR A 47 -5.57 14.20 -0.77
N ASP A 48 -6.75 13.63 -1.00
CA ASP A 48 -7.86 13.63 -0.05
C ASP A 48 -7.80 12.37 0.82
N LEU A 49 -7.75 12.54 2.15
CA LEU A 49 -7.70 11.40 3.08
C LEU A 49 -8.98 10.54 3.05
N GLY A 50 -10.13 11.13 2.75
CA GLY A 50 -11.38 10.40 2.56
C GLY A 50 -11.37 9.56 1.29
N GLU A 51 -10.75 10.05 0.21
CA GLU A 51 -10.50 9.24 -0.99
C GLU A 51 -9.59 8.06 -0.69
N VAL A 52 -8.51 8.27 0.07
CA VAL A 52 -7.62 7.18 0.52
C VAL A 52 -8.42 6.13 1.30
N GLU A 53 -9.22 6.54 2.28
CA GLU A 53 -10.00 5.60 3.10
C GLU A 53 -11.04 4.82 2.27
N ARG A 54 -11.72 5.49 1.33
CA ARG A 54 -12.66 4.84 0.41
C ARG A 54 -11.94 3.84 -0.49
N GLU A 55 -10.83 4.23 -1.11
CA GLU A 55 -10.09 3.36 -2.03
C GLU A 55 -9.51 2.14 -1.33
N LEU A 56 -8.83 2.33 -0.19
CA LEU A 56 -8.27 1.23 0.59
C LEU A 56 -9.37 0.29 1.12
N SER A 57 -10.51 0.83 1.54
CA SER A 57 -11.69 0.02 1.89
C SER A 57 -12.18 -0.80 0.70
N ALA A 58 -12.23 -0.21 -0.49
CA ALA A 58 -12.68 -0.88 -1.70
C ALA A 58 -11.75 -2.02 -2.13
N GLN A 59 -10.43 -1.88 -1.93
CA GLN A 59 -9.45 -2.95 -2.14
C GLN A 59 -9.73 -4.15 -1.22
N VAL A 60 -9.99 -3.92 0.06
CA VAL A 60 -10.38 -4.98 1.02
C VAL A 60 -11.72 -5.61 0.61
N GLU A 61 -12.73 -4.80 0.31
CA GLU A 61 -14.04 -5.29 -0.09
C GLU A 61 -14.01 -6.10 -1.38
N ARG A 62 -13.17 -5.74 -2.35
CA ARG A 62 -12.99 -6.51 -3.58
C ARG A 62 -12.46 -7.91 -3.27
N ALA A 63 -11.51 -8.04 -2.34
CA ALA A 63 -11.01 -9.33 -1.89
C ALA A 63 -12.06 -10.13 -1.10
N LEU A 64 -12.86 -9.48 -0.25
CA LEU A 64 -13.95 -10.16 0.47
C LEU A 64 -15.03 -10.68 -0.51
N LYS A 65 -15.42 -9.85 -1.48
CA LYS A 65 -16.44 -10.17 -2.49
C LYS A 65 -16.01 -11.29 -3.45
N SER A 66 -14.71 -11.55 -3.61
CA SER A 66 -14.23 -12.70 -4.38
C SER A 66 -14.29 -14.03 -3.59
N GLY A 67 -14.77 -14.02 -2.34
CA GLY A 67 -14.88 -15.20 -1.49
C GLY A 67 -13.60 -15.56 -0.75
N LEU A 68 -12.57 -14.70 -0.79
CA LEU A 68 -11.33 -14.94 -0.06
C LEU A 68 -11.54 -14.70 1.44
N LYS A 69 -11.03 -15.64 2.25
CA LYS A 69 -10.89 -15.43 3.70
C LYS A 69 -9.59 -14.67 3.97
N ILE A 70 -9.72 -13.40 4.30
CA ILE A 70 -8.59 -12.50 4.57
C ILE A 70 -8.36 -12.37 6.07
N SER A 71 -7.09 -12.26 6.48
CA SER A 71 -6.70 -12.25 7.89
C SER A 71 -5.93 -11.01 8.30
N TYR A 72 -5.28 -10.34 7.35
CA TYR A 72 -4.50 -9.14 7.61
C TYR A 72 -4.43 -8.23 6.39
N VAL A 73 -3.98 -6.99 6.60
CA VAL A 73 -3.55 -6.08 5.55
C VAL A 73 -2.06 -5.76 5.71
N ASP A 74 -1.40 -5.56 4.59
CA ASP A 74 -0.09 -4.92 4.50
C ASP A 74 -0.13 -3.85 3.41
N TYR A 75 0.98 -3.20 3.13
CA TYR A 75 1.02 -2.01 2.28
C TYR A 75 2.17 -2.05 1.28
N HIS A 76 1.85 -1.73 0.04
CA HIS A 76 2.78 -1.60 -1.06
C HIS A 76 3.68 -0.38 -0.86
N MET A 77 4.99 -0.60 -0.93
CA MET A 77 6.07 0.41 -0.83
C MET A 77 5.98 1.37 0.36
N GLY A 78 5.20 1.04 1.40
CA GLY A 78 5.02 1.90 2.57
C GLY A 78 4.18 3.16 2.34
N THR A 79 3.57 3.38 1.16
CA THR A 79 2.85 4.64 0.89
C THR A 79 1.69 4.85 1.86
N ALA A 80 0.93 3.79 2.20
CA ALA A 80 -0.19 3.86 3.14
C ALA A 80 0.24 4.09 4.62
N VAL A 81 1.54 4.19 4.90
CA VAL A 81 2.08 4.50 6.23
C VAL A 81 3.12 5.63 6.19
N ALA A 82 3.22 6.36 5.08
CA ALA A 82 4.30 7.31 4.84
C ALA A 82 4.16 8.66 5.58
N THR A 83 3.00 8.95 6.16
CA THR A 83 2.74 10.16 6.96
C THR A 83 1.96 9.79 8.22
N PRO A 84 1.97 10.61 9.29
CA PRO A 84 1.25 10.28 10.53
C PRO A 84 -0.26 10.01 10.36
N GLN A 85 -0.90 10.59 9.33
CA GLN A 85 -2.34 10.47 9.12
C GLN A 85 -2.74 9.20 8.37
N LEU A 86 -1.85 8.62 7.56
CA LEU A 86 -2.15 7.47 6.71
C LEU A 86 -2.29 6.14 7.49
N PRO A 87 -1.40 5.80 8.46
CA PRO A 87 -1.58 4.63 9.32
C PRO A 87 -2.92 4.64 10.05
N ALA A 88 -3.39 5.80 10.51
CA ALA A 88 -4.69 5.91 11.16
C ALA A 88 -5.86 5.48 10.24
N VAL A 89 -5.74 5.70 8.92
CA VAL A 89 -6.71 5.19 7.94
C VAL A 89 -6.63 3.67 7.87
N VAL A 90 -5.43 3.10 7.77
CA VAL A 90 -5.21 1.65 7.73
C VAL A 90 -5.75 0.97 9.00
N GLU A 91 -5.52 1.58 10.16
CA GLU A 91 -6.02 1.09 11.46
C GLU A 91 -7.54 1.08 11.52
N ARG A 92 -8.21 2.16 11.07
CA ARG A 92 -9.68 2.19 11.00
C ARG A 92 -10.23 1.11 10.08
N ILE A 93 -9.59 0.87 8.94
CA ILE A 93 -9.98 -0.17 7.98
C ILE A 93 -9.78 -1.56 8.61
N ALA A 94 -8.62 -1.80 9.22
CA ALA A 94 -8.33 -3.07 9.87
C ALA A 94 -9.33 -3.37 10.99
N GLN A 95 -9.65 -2.37 11.82
CA GLN A 95 -10.69 -2.48 12.84
C GLN A 95 -12.07 -2.76 12.24
N LYS A 96 -12.48 -2.02 11.20
CA LYS A 96 -13.77 -2.16 10.53
C LYS A 96 -14.00 -3.58 9.99
N TYR A 97 -12.95 -4.23 9.48
CA TYR A 97 -13.03 -5.56 8.87
C TYR A 97 -12.50 -6.69 9.77
N GLY A 98 -12.09 -6.40 11.00
CA GLY A 98 -11.53 -7.40 11.92
C GLY A 98 -10.22 -8.04 11.41
N LEU A 99 -9.35 -7.25 10.78
CA LEU A 99 -8.10 -7.68 10.17
C LEU A 99 -6.90 -7.30 11.04
N GLY A 100 -5.85 -8.12 11.02
CA GLY A 100 -4.53 -7.73 11.52
C GLY A 100 -3.83 -6.73 10.60
N ILE A 101 -2.79 -6.07 11.10
CA ILE A 101 -1.90 -5.21 10.30
C ILE A 101 -0.49 -5.80 10.38
N LEU A 102 0.15 -6.04 9.24
CA LEU A 102 1.55 -6.45 9.22
C LEU A 102 2.42 -5.37 9.88
N ARG A 103 3.41 -5.79 10.69
CA ARG A 103 4.28 -4.99 11.59
C ARG A 103 3.73 -4.75 13.00
N TYR A 104 2.48 -5.13 13.28
CA TYR A 104 1.85 -4.90 14.59
C TYR A 104 1.91 -6.15 15.50
N PHE A 105 2.52 -7.24 15.04
CA PHE A 105 2.59 -8.53 15.76
C PHE A 105 4.02 -8.88 16.20
N GLY A 106 4.87 -7.87 16.39
CA GLY A 106 6.26 -8.06 16.82
C GLY A 106 7.18 -8.60 15.72
N GLU A 107 6.84 -8.36 14.45
CA GLU A 107 7.65 -8.84 13.33
C GLU A 107 8.99 -8.11 13.25
N ALA A 108 10.09 -8.86 13.26
CA ALA A 108 11.40 -8.32 12.95
C ALA A 108 11.52 -8.05 11.44
N TYR A 109 12.05 -6.88 11.05
CA TYR A 109 12.43 -6.63 9.66
C TYR A 109 13.89 -7.02 9.48
N HIS A 110 14.11 -7.99 8.60
CA HIS A 110 15.43 -8.39 8.16
C HIS A 110 15.46 -8.31 6.65
N THR A 111 16.37 -7.51 6.12
CA THR A 111 16.69 -7.50 4.71
C THR A 111 17.83 -8.47 4.44
N MET A 112 17.90 -9.00 3.22
CA MET A 112 19.04 -9.81 2.79
C MET A 112 20.38 -9.06 2.88
N PHE A 113 20.35 -7.73 2.92
CA PHE A 113 21.53 -6.88 3.09
C PHE A 113 22.00 -6.77 4.55
N ASP A 114 21.14 -7.11 5.52
CA ASP A 114 21.51 -7.13 6.94
C ASP A 114 22.28 -8.40 7.32
N THR A 115 22.32 -9.40 6.43
CA THR A 115 23.08 -10.64 6.63
C THR A 115 24.51 -10.44 6.13
N PRO A 116 25.55 -10.49 6.99
CA PRO A 116 26.92 -10.37 6.54
C PRO A 116 27.25 -11.50 5.57
N THR A 117 27.61 -11.17 4.33
CA THR A 117 28.15 -12.16 3.40
C THR A 117 29.59 -12.47 3.81
N THR A 118 29.85 -13.67 4.31
CA THR A 118 31.20 -14.21 4.52
C THR A 118 31.89 -14.41 3.17
N GLY A 119 32.41 -13.33 2.59
CA GLY A 119 33.09 -13.35 1.30
C GLY A 119 33.59 -11.97 0.91
N SER A 120 34.81 -11.65 1.33
CA SER A 120 35.60 -10.54 0.77
C SER A 120 35.79 -10.77 -0.73
N LEU A 121 35.03 -10.08 -1.57
CA LEU A 121 35.42 -9.84 -2.95
C LEU A 121 36.32 -8.61 -2.94
N THR A 122 37.63 -8.82 -2.92
CA THR A 122 38.60 -7.81 -3.30
C THR A 122 38.39 -7.49 -4.78
N PRO A 123 38.04 -6.24 -5.15
CA PRO A 123 37.94 -5.88 -6.57
C PRO A 123 39.34 -5.88 -7.23
N PRO A 124 39.43 -6.19 -8.54
CA PRO A 124 40.67 -6.18 -9.30
C PRO A 124 41.26 -4.78 -9.49
#